data_AF-A0A5C8ZVH5-F1
#
_entry.id   AF-A0A5C8ZVH5-F1
#
_cell.length_a   1.000
_cell.length_b   1.000
_cell.length_c   1.000
_cell.angle_alpha   90.00
_cell.angle_beta   90.00
_cell.angle_gamma   90.00
#
_symmetry.space_group_name_H-M   'P 1'
#
loop_
_entity.id
_entity.type
_entity.pdbx_description
1 polymer ?
#
loop_
_entity_poly.entity_id
_entity_poly.type
_entity_poly.pdbx_seq_one_letter_code
_entity_poly.pdbx_strand_id
1 'polypeptide(L)'
;MSWLYLGLAGLLEIVWAVAMKQSNGFTRPTATITMLVAMAGSFGLLALAMRTLPLGTAYTVWTGIGAIGAFAVGALWLGEALTPLRCFAALLIVAGLVLMKLSAAA
;
A
#
# COMPACT_ATOMS: atom_id res chain seq x y z
N MET A 1 14.16 13.86 3.40
CA MET A 1 13.60 13.51 2.07
C MET A 1 13.10 12.07 1.99
N SER A 2 13.73 11.11 2.66
CA SER A 2 13.34 9.68 2.62
C SER A 2 11.89 9.38 3.02
N TRP A 3 11.34 10.12 3.97
CA TRP A 3 9.91 10.02 4.35
C TRP A 3 8.95 10.47 3.24
N LEU A 4 9.35 11.44 2.40
CA LEU A 4 8.56 11.84 1.23
C LEU A 4 8.57 10.74 0.17
N TYR A 5 9.74 10.15 -0.10
CA TYR A 5 9.84 8.99 -0.99
C TYR A 5 9.00 7.82 -0.47
N LEU A 6 9.01 7.57 0.83
CA LEU A 6 8.21 6.52 1.45
C LEU A 6 6.70 6.77 1.31
N GLY A 7 6.25 8.01 1.54
CA GLY A 7 4.86 8.39 1.34
C GLY A 7 4.42 8.24 -0.11
N LEU A 8 5.22 8.73 -1.06
CA LEU A 8 4.95 8.57 -2.49
C LEU A 8 5.00 7.11 -2.95
N ALA A 9 5.91 6.30 -2.39
CA ALA A 9 5.96 4.86 -2.64
C ALA A 9 4.66 4.19 -2.20
N GLY A 10 4.16 4.52 -0.99
CA GLY A 10 2.89 3.97 -0.49
C GLY A 10 1.68 4.41 -1.33
N LEU A 11 1.67 5.65 -1.84
CA LEU A 11 0.60 6.11 -2.74
C LEU A 11 0.62 5.36 -4.08
N LEU A 12 1.80 5.15 -4.68
CA LEU A 12 1.94 4.33 -5.87
C LEU A 12 1.55 2.87 -5.61
N GLU A 13 1.73 2.38 -4.39
CA GLU A 13 1.29 1.05 -3.98
C GLU A 13 -0.22 0.86 -4.16
N ILE A 14 -0.99 1.84 -3.69
CA ILE A 14 -2.44 1.86 -3.87
C ILE A 14 -2.80 1.84 -5.37
N VAL A 15 -2.12 2.66 -6.17
CA VAL A 15 -2.37 2.75 -7.62
C VAL A 15 -2.12 1.42 -8.31
N TRP A 16 -0.97 0.77 -8.08
CA TRP A 16 -0.69 -0.49 -8.78
C TRP A 16 -1.57 -1.63 -8.27
N ALA A 17 -1.94 -1.68 -6.99
CA ALA A 17 -2.85 -2.68 -6.45
C ALA A 17 -4.25 -2.58 -7.10
N VAL A 18 -4.75 -1.35 -7.26
CA VAL A 18 -6.05 -1.10 -7.90
C VAL A 18 -5.97 -1.38 -9.40
N ALA A 19 -4.89 -0.98 -10.07
CA ALA A 19 -4.66 -1.29 -11.48
C ALA A 19 -4.54 -2.80 -11.73
N MET A 20 -3.93 -3.55 -10.81
CA MET A 20 -3.86 -5.01 -10.87
C MET A 20 -5.25 -5.63 -10.85
N LYS A 21 -6.14 -5.18 -9.96
CA LYS A 21 -7.55 -5.64 -9.96
C LYS A 21 -8.26 -5.28 -11.27
N GLN A 22 -8.04 -4.06 -11.78
CA GLN A 22 -8.63 -3.61 -13.03
C GLN A 22 -8.09 -4.32 -14.28
N SER A 23 -6.90 -4.91 -14.21
CA SER A 23 -6.30 -5.68 -15.31
C SER A 23 -7.11 -6.91 -15.71
N ASN A 24 -8.02 -7.36 -14.84
CA ASN A 24 -8.84 -8.56 -15.03
C ASN A 24 -7.98 -9.78 -15.42
N GLY A 25 -7.00 -10.11 -14.57
CA GLY A 25 -6.06 -11.20 -14.83
C GLY A 25 -5.13 -10.90 -16.01
N PHE A 26 -4.66 -9.65 -16.12
CA PHE A 26 -3.77 -9.17 -17.18
C PHE A 26 -4.35 -9.12 -18.59
N THR A 27 -5.65 -9.34 -18.74
CA THR A 27 -6.34 -9.30 -20.05
C THR A 27 -6.52 -7.88 -20.59
N ARG A 28 -6.48 -6.85 -19.74
CA ARG A 28 -6.61 -5.43 -20.13
C ARG A 28 -5.23 -4.74 -20.16
N PRO A 29 -4.64 -4.50 -21.35
CA PRO A 29 -3.26 -4.04 -21.46
C PRO A 29 -3.00 -2.69 -20.81
N THR A 30 -3.96 -1.76 -20.89
CA THR A 30 -3.84 -0.42 -20.30
C THR A 30 -3.68 -0.48 -18.79
N ALA A 31 -4.53 -1.25 -18.11
CA ALA A 31 -4.45 -1.46 -16.66
C ALA A 31 -3.18 -2.23 -16.26
N THR A 32 -2.76 -3.22 -17.05
CA THR A 32 -1.50 -3.95 -16.83
C THR A 32 -0.28 -3.04 -16.93
N ILE A 33 -0.22 -2.16 -17.94
CA ILE A 33 0.88 -1.21 -18.10
C ILE A 33 0.91 -0.22 -16.93
N THR A 34 -0.24 0.34 -16.55
CA THR A 34 -0.35 1.23 -15.39
C THR A 34 0.13 0.55 -14.11
N MET A 35 -0.26 -0.72 -13.90
CA MET A 35 0.21 -1.53 -12.78
C MET A 35 1.73 -1.65 -12.78
N LEU A 36 2.35 -2.04 -13.91
CA LEU A 36 3.80 -2.23 -13.99
C LEU A 36 4.58 -0.95 -13.75
N VAL A 37 4.14 0.17 -14.34
CA VAL A 37 4.80 1.48 -14.17
C VAL A 37 4.69 1.97 -12.74
N ALA A 38 3.50 1.91 -12.14
CA ALA A 38 3.29 2.31 -10.75
C ALA A 38 4.03 1.39 -9.77
N MET A 39 4.09 0.08 -10.04
CA MET A 39 4.83 -0.90 -9.25
C MET A 39 6.34 -0.61 -9.28
N ALA A 40 6.91 -0.39 -10.47
CA ALA A 40 8.33 -0.04 -10.62
C ALA A 40 8.67 1.27 -9.90
N GLY A 41 7.82 2.29 -10.04
CA GLY A 41 7.97 3.56 -9.33
C GLY A 41 7.89 3.41 -7.81
N SER A 42 6.92 2.62 -7.32
CA SER A 42 6.73 2.33 -5.90
C SER A 42 7.97 1.66 -5.32
N PHE A 43 8.47 0.59 -5.95
CA PHE A 43 9.67 -0.10 -5.47
C PHE A 43 10.93 0.76 -5.57
N GLY A 44 11.07 1.56 -6.63
CA GLY A 44 12.20 2.49 -6.77
C GLY A 44 12.24 3.51 -5.63
N LEU A 45 11.10 4.12 -5.30
CA LEU A 45 11.00 5.08 -4.21
C LEU A 45 11.19 4.44 -2.83
N LEU A 46 10.65 3.23 -2.62
CA LEU A 46 10.87 2.46 -1.40
C LEU A 46 12.35 2.13 -1.20
N ALA A 47 13.03 1.68 -2.26
CA ALA A 47 14.46 1.39 -2.23
C ALA A 47 15.27 2.64 -1.87
N LEU A 48 14.91 3.82 -2.41
CA LEU A 48 15.54 5.09 -2.05
C LEU A 48 15.29 5.46 -0.58
N ALA A 49 14.08 5.25 -0.07
CA ALA A 49 13.75 5.52 1.33
C ALA A 49 14.54 4.62 2.29
N MET A 50 14.70 3.34 1.93
CA MET A 50 15.44 2.33 2.70
C MET A 50 16.95 2.56 2.77
N ARG A 51 17.54 3.45 1.94
CA ARG A 51 18.96 3.81 2.08
C ARG A 51 19.27 4.50 3.41
N THR A 52 18.25 5.08 4.05
CA THR A 52 18.38 5.81 5.31
C THR A 52 17.46 5.29 6.40
N LEU A 53 16.31 4.70 6.04
CA LEU A 53 15.34 4.18 6.99
C LEU A 53 15.57 2.69 7.19
N PRO A 54 15.50 2.20 8.44
CA PRO A 54 15.54 0.77 8.71
C PRO A 54 14.45 0.02 7.93
N LEU A 55 14.76 -1.17 7.43
CA LEU A 55 13.84 -1.98 6.65
C LEU A 55 12.52 -2.22 7.39
N GLY A 56 12.58 -2.55 8.68
CA GLY A 56 11.38 -2.78 9.50
C GLY A 56 10.46 -1.56 9.53
N THR A 57 11.01 -0.36 9.71
CA THR A 57 10.21 0.88 9.72
C THR A 57 9.66 1.21 8.33
N ALA A 58 10.52 1.20 7.31
CA ALA A 58 10.13 1.57 5.95
C ALA A 58 9.08 0.61 5.37
N TYR A 59 9.31 -0.70 5.49
CA TYR A 59 8.40 -1.71 4.93
C TYR A 59 7.04 -1.72 5.63
N THR A 60 7.03 -1.56 6.96
CA THR A 60 5.78 -1.49 7.74
C THR A 60 4.95 -0.28 7.36
N VAL A 61 5.57 0.90 7.24
CA VAL A 61 4.86 2.13 6.87
C VAL A 61 4.37 2.05 5.41
N TRP A 62 5.20 1.55 4.50
CA TRP A 62 4.83 1.36 3.09
C TRP A 62 3.61 0.45 2.96
N THR A 63 3.70 -0.79 3.46
CA THR A 63 2.60 -1.76 3.42
C THR A 63 1.36 -1.26 4.18
N GLY A 64 1.55 -0.48 5.24
CA GLY A 64 0.43 0.14 5.97
C GLY A 64 -0.34 1.16 5.14
N ILE A 65 0.36 2.03 4.41
CA ILE A 65 -0.27 2.98 3.47
C ILE A 65 -0.99 2.21 2.37
N GLY A 66 -0.32 1.22 1.77
CA GLY A 66 -0.89 0.37 0.72
C GLY A 66 -2.16 -0.35 1.17
N ALA A 67 -2.13 -1.02 2.33
CA ALA A 67 -3.26 -1.79 2.85
C ALA A 67 -4.48 -0.92 3.16
N ILE A 68 -4.28 0.18 3.90
CA ILE A 68 -5.38 1.10 4.27
C ILE A 68 -5.94 1.76 3.01
N GLY A 69 -5.07 2.24 2.13
CA GLY A 69 -5.48 2.91 0.90
C GLY A 69 -6.20 1.97 -0.07
N ALA A 70 -5.71 0.73 -0.25
CA ALA A 70 -6.37 -0.27 -1.08
C ALA A 70 -7.73 -0.67 -0.50
N PHE A 71 -7.85 -0.83 0.82
CA PHE A 71 -9.14 -1.07 1.48
C PHE A 71 -10.11 0.10 1.26
N ALA A 72 -9.65 1.34 1.42
CA ALA A 72 -10.46 2.53 1.18
C ALA A 72 -10.93 2.62 -0.27
N VAL A 73 -10.05 2.38 -1.25
CA VAL A 73 -10.42 2.35 -2.68
C VAL A 73 -11.36 1.19 -2.98
N GLY A 74 -11.14 0.02 -2.39
CA GLY A 74 -12.03 -1.14 -2.51
C GLY A 74 -13.46 -0.81 -2.07
N ALA A 75 -13.59 -0.19 -0.90
CA ALA A 75 -14.88 0.22 -0.36
C ALA A 75 -15.55 1.35 -1.16
N LEU A 76 -14.80 2.42 -1.49
CA LEU A 76 -15.36 3.64 -2.07
C LEU A 76 -15.56 3.57 -3.59
N TRP A 77 -14.65 2.91 -4.30
CA TRP A 77 -14.61 2.91 -5.77
C TRP A 77 -14.97 1.57 -6.40
N LEU A 78 -14.55 0.46 -5.79
CA LEU A 78 -14.87 -0.89 -6.30
C LEU A 78 -16.21 -1.43 -5.77
N GLY A 79 -16.87 -0.69 -4.87
CA GLY A 79 -18.17 -1.07 -4.31
C GLY A 79 -18.11 -2.33 -3.44
N GLU A 80 -16.94 -2.64 -2.89
CA GLU A 80 -16.78 -3.82 -2.05
C GLU A 80 -17.58 -3.67 -0.75
N ALA A 81 -18.31 -4.72 -0.37
CA ALA A 81 -19.17 -4.67 0.81
C ALA A 81 -18.37 -4.41 2.11
N LEU A 82 -18.76 -3.33 2.81
CA LEU A 82 -18.28 -2.99 4.14
C LEU A 82 -19.08 -3.76 5.20
N THR A 83 -18.77 -5.04 5.37
CA THR A 83 -19.36 -5.81 6.47
C THR A 83 -18.72 -5.42 7.80
N PRO A 84 -19.44 -5.53 8.93
CA PRO A 84 -18.87 -5.25 10.25
C PRO A 84 -17.58 -6.03 10.54
N LEU A 85 -17.54 -7.30 10.09
CA LEU A 85 -16.36 -8.17 10.25
C LEU A 85 -15.16 -7.69 9.43
N ARG A 86 -15.37 -7.21 8.19
CA ARG A 86 -14.29 -6.64 7.36
C ARG A 86 -13.75 -5.34 7.96
N CYS A 87 -14.63 -4.51 8.50
CA CYS A 87 -14.23 -3.28 9.19
C CYS A 87 -13.41 -3.59 10.44
N PHE A 88 -13.84 -4.58 11.23
CA PHE A 88 -13.09 -5.05 12.40
C PHE A 88 -11.71 -5.63 12.02
N ALA A 89 -11.64 -6.44 10.95
CA ALA A 89 -10.37 -6.97 10.44
C ALA A 89 -9.44 -5.84 9.96
N ALA A 90 -9.96 -4.84 9.25
CA ALA A 90 -9.19 -3.66 8.84
C ALA A 90 -8.64 -2.91 10.05
N LEU A 91 -9.45 -2.72 11.10
CA LEU A 91 -9.00 -2.10 12.36
C LEU A 91 -7.87 -2.90 13.03
N LEU A 92 -7.95 -4.23 13.06
CA LEU A 92 -6.88 -5.07 13.61
C LEU A 92 -5.57 -4.96 12.80
N ILE A 93 -5.65 -4.88 11.47
CA ILE A 93 -4.47 -4.65 10.63
C ILE A 93 -3.82 -3.30 10.98
N VAL A 94 -4.63 -2.23 11.07
CA VAL A 94 -4.14 -0.89 11.45
C VAL A 94 -3.53 -0.92 12.85
N ALA A 95 -4.18 -1.56 13.82
CA ALA A 95 -3.67 -1.69 15.17
C ALA A 95 -2.33 -2.44 15.21
N GLY A 96 -2.20 -3.54 14.45
CA GLY A 96 -0.96 -4.31 14.33
C GLY A 96 0.18 -3.48 13.72
N LEU A 97 -0.11 -2.68 12.68
CA LEU A 97 0.86 -1.77 12.06
C LEU A 97 1.33 -0.68 13.04
N VAL A 98 0.40 -0.09 13.80
CA VAL A 98 0.73 0.91 14.83
C VAL A 98 1.57 0.30 15.92
N LEU A 99 1.20 -0.89 16.42
CA LEU A 99 1.96 -1.61 17.43
C LEU A 99 3.39 -1.92 16.95
N MET A 100 3.55 -2.36 15.71
CA MET A 100 4.86 -2.67 15.11
C MET A 100 5.74 -1.42 14.95
N LYS A 101 5.13 -0.26 14.66
CA LYS A 101 5.84 1.02 14.67
C LYS A 101 6.29 1.41 16.08
N LEU A 102 5.44 1.21 17.09
CA LEU A 102 5.75 1.55 18.48
C LEU A 102 6.82 0.59 19.06
N SER A 103 6.79 -0.69 18.72
CA SER A 103 7.80 -1.66 19.17
C SER A 103 9.18 -1.39 18.59
N ALA A 104 9.26 -0.80 17.38
CA ALA A 104 10.54 -0.41 16.79
C ALA A 104 11.16 0.84 17.45
N ALA A 105 10.42 1.54 18.32
CA ALA A 105 10.89 2.70 19.10
C ALA A 105 11.25 2.35 20.55
N ALA A 106 11.07 1.09 20.96
CA ALA A 106 11.48 0.54 22.25
C ALA A 106 12.80 -0.21 22.13
#